data_AF-R6WX98-F1
#
_entry.id   AF-R6WX98-F1
#
_cell.length_a   1.000
_cell.length_b   1.000
_cell.length_c   1.000
_cell.angle_alpha   90.00
_cell.angle_beta   90.00
_cell.angle_gamma   90.00
#
_symmetry.space_group_name_H-M   'P 1'
#
loop_
_entity.id
_entity.type
_entity.pdbx_description
1 polymer ?
#
loop_
_entity_poly.entity_id
_entity_poly.type
_entity_poly.pdbx_seq_one_letter_code
_entity_poly.pdbx_strand_id
1 'polypeptide(L)'
;MMKKLLLLVTALTFLFCSVTSAAEFQPTKKVVLFYRVSDAILQSQNDAEDIAKGQEEFEKELLKHYSKRFLVQDVKRNTYQPTSPVFYQELIKPNQVPLMVQIELAGETTTSTNYQNAYGAQATGYAPAINVHLSEALPRANSKEFVNVDYGIKTYSSGTFALGMNIYAAQTDPRKNVKNSVRASFRDACKLNEQINKFVDPMGAEIEMARFSGNFEKMEELQAQKYAPALAEIERFTAWCNADETKKSFLQGLGMLSTIEQKLAYINQLKSMGYYK
;
A
#
# COMPACT_ATOMS: atom_id res chain seq x y z
N MET A 1 -55.48 0.02 -22.13
CA MET A 1 -54.93 0.34 -20.79
C MET A 1 -53.78 -0.57 -20.35
N MET A 2 -53.79 -1.88 -20.65
CA MET A 2 -52.72 -2.83 -20.25
C MET A 2 -51.29 -2.49 -20.73
N LYS A 3 -51.11 -1.94 -21.95
CA LYS A 3 -49.77 -1.58 -22.46
C LYS A 3 -49.09 -0.46 -21.65
N LYS A 4 -49.87 0.49 -21.11
CA LYS A 4 -49.35 1.59 -20.27
C LYS A 4 -49.01 1.11 -18.85
N LEU A 5 -49.78 0.15 -18.33
CA LEU A 5 -49.51 -0.49 -17.04
C LEU A 5 -48.26 -1.38 -17.10
N LEU A 6 -48.10 -2.15 -18.18
CA LEU A 6 -46.92 -2.99 -18.40
C LEU A 6 -45.64 -2.15 -18.49
N LEU A 7 -45.70 -1.00 -19.19
CA LEU A 7 -44.59 -0.07 -19.34
C LEU A 7 -44.22 0.61 -18.01
N LEU A 8 -45.22 0.92 -17.18
CA LEU A 8 -45.02 1.48 -15.84
C LEU A 8 -44.34 0.45 -14.91
N VAL A 9 -44.77 -0.81 -14.95
CA VAL A 9 -44.19 -1.90 -14.14
C VAL A 9 -42.76 -2.23 -14.59
N THR A 10 -42.47 -2.20 -15.89
CA THR A 10 -41.10 -2.36 -16.40
C THR A 10 -40.22 -1.17 -16.03
N ALA A 11 -40.73 0.07 -16.12
CA ALA A 11 -39.97 1.26 -15.70
C ALA A 11 -39.66 1.24 -14.19
N LEU A 12 -40.61 0.83 -13.34
CA LEU A 12 -40.38 0.68 -11.90
C LEU A 12 -39.37 -0.43 -11.57
N THR A 13 -39.42 -1.57 -12.29
CA THR A 13 -38.41 -2.64 -12.09
C THR A 13 -37.02 -2.20 -12.55
N PHE A 14 -36.87 -1.43 -13.64
CA PHE A 14 -35.59 -0.83 -14.02
C PHE A 14 -35.09 0.24 -13.03
N LEU A 15 -35.99 0.99 -12.39
CA LEU A 15 -35.67 1.95 -11.33
C LEU A 15 -35.22 1.27 -10.02
N PHE A 16 -35.74 0.09 -9.69
CA PHE A 16 -35.30 -0.68 -8.52
C PHE A 16 -34.10 -1.58 -8.80
N CYS A 17 -33.88 -2.02 -10.05
CA CYS A 17 -32.68 -2.78 -10.43
C CYS A 17 -31.41 -1.92 -10.58
N SER A 18 -31.52 -0.59 -10.60
CA SER A 18 -30.36 0.32 -10.74
C SER A 18 -29.74 0.74 -9.39
N VAL A 19 -30.28 0.30 -8.26
CA VAL A 19 -29.70 0.53 -6.91
C VAL A 19 -29.27 -0.79 -6.28
N THR A 20 -28.43 -1.52 -7.02
CA THR A 20 -27.40 -2.36 -6.39
C THR A 20 -26.04 -1.79 -6.77
N SER A 21 -25.82 -0.50 -6.45
CA SER A 21 -24.45 -0.04 -6.25
C SER A 21 -23.89 -0.88 -5.11
N ALA A 22 -22.80 -1.62 -5.38
CA ALA A 22 -21.96 -2.13 -4.31
C ALA A 22 -21.71 -0.95 -3.36
N ALA A 23 -22.10 -1.08 -2.09
CA ALA A 23 -22.04 0.02 -1.14
C ALA A 23 -20.61 0.58 -1.13
N GLU A 24 -20.40 1.73 -1.76
CA GLU A 24 -19.10 2.38 -1.79
C GLU A 24 -18.72 2.72 -0.37
N PHE A 25 -17.49 2.37 0.02
CA PHE A 25 -16.97 2.64 1.35
C PHE A 25 -17.13 4.14 1.67
N GLN A 26 -17.82 4.44 2.77
CA GLN A 26 -18.00 5.81 3.24
C GLN A 26 -17.00 6.09 4.36
N PRO A 27 -16.08 7.06 4.19
CA PRO A 27 -15.16 7.46 5.24
C PRO A 27 -15.90 7.98 6.47
N THR A 28 -15.56 7.46 7.65
CA THR A 28 -16.18 7.87 8.92
C THR A 28 -15.20 8.59 9.86
N LYS A 29 -13.91 8.28 9.77
CA LYS A 29 -12.88 8.81 10.66
C LYS A 29 -12.44 10.21 10.22
N LYS A 30 -12.63 11.21 11.09
CA LYS A 30 -12.16 12.59 10.90
C LYS A 30 -10.67 12.68 11.21
N VAL A 31 -9.87 13.07 10.24
CA VAL A 31 -8.40 13.11 10.40
C VAL A 31 -7.83 14.48 10.05
N VAL A 32 -6.70 14.79 10.67
CA VAL A 32 -5.75 15.81 10.19
C VAL A 32 -4.52 15.07 9.70
N LEU A 33 -4.18 15.24 8.43
CA LEU A 33 -3.07 14.53 7.80
C LEU A 33 -1.78 15.31 8.02
N PHE A 34 -0.84 14.72 8.74
CA PHE A 34 0.51 15.23 8.94
C PHE A 34 1.48 14.48 8.03
N TYR A 35 1.97 15.14 6.98
CA TYR A 35 2.88 14.49 6.02
C TYR A 35 4.34 14.89 6.22
N ARG A 36 5.26 13.94 6.09
CA ARG A 36 6.71 14.16 6.14
C ARG A 36 7.34 13.72 4.81
N VAL A 37 7.94 14.68 4.12
CA VAL A 37 8.63 14.48 2.83
C VAL A 37 9.87 15.37 2.76
N SER A 38 10.86 14.96 1.97
CA SER A 38 12.03 15.79 1.67
C SER A 38 11.66 17.00 0.80
N ASP A 39 12.46 18.06 0.85
CA ASP A 39 12.26 19.22 -0.02
C ASP A 39 12.37 18.85 -1.51
N ALA A 40 13.21 17.87 -1.86
CA ALA A 40 13.32 17.37 -3.23
C ALA A 40 11.97 16.84 -3.79
N ILE A 41 11.16 16.18 -2.94
CA ILE A 41 9.82 15.75 -3.34
C ILE A 41 8.93 16.96 -3.66
N LEU A 42 9.00 18.03 -2.85
CA LEU A 42 8.21 19.25 -3.06
C LEU A 42 8.67 20.03 -4.29
N GLN A 43 9.98 20.18 -4.48
CA GLN A 43 10.57 20.80 -5.67
C GLN A 43 10.14 20.07 -6.94
N SER A 44 10.05 18.75 -6.90
CA SER A 44 9.63 17.97 -8.08
C SER A 44 8.18 18.21 -8.51
N GLN A 45 7.33 18.79 -7.65
CA GLN A 45 5.91 18.92 -7.94
C GLN A 45 5.60 19.98 -8.99
N ASN A 46 6.39 21.03 -9.15
CA ASN A 46 6.09 22.09 -10.12
C ASN A 46 7.27 22.36 -11.06
N ASP A 47 7.00 23.01 -12.19
CA ASP A 47 8.01 23.22 -13.24
C ASP A 47 9.09 24.24 -12.86
N ALA A 48 8.81 25.09 -11.87
CA ALA A 48 9.72 26.13 -11.40
C ALA A 48 10.58 25.68 -10.20
N GLU A 49 10.44 24.43 -9.74
CA GLU A 49 11.09 23.87 -8.55
C GLU A 49 10.85 24.69 -7.25
N ASP A 50 9.75 25.45 -7.23
CA ASP A 50 9.35 26.30 -6.11
C ASP A 50 8.76 25.44 -4.99
N ILE A 51 9.40 25.42 -3.82
CA ILE A 51 8.97 24.56 -2.70
C ILE A 51 7.55 24.92 -2.22
N ALA A 52 7.19 26.20 -2.17
CA ALA A 52 5.90 26.64 -1.65
C ALA A 52 4.76 26.25 -2.59
N LYS A 53 4.92 26.50 -3.90
CA LYS A 53 3.93 26.04 -4.90
C LYS A 53 3.89 24.52 -5.01
N GLY A 54 5.05 23.87 -4.89
CA GLY A 54 5.14 22.43 -4.89
C GLY A 54 4.43 21.80 -3.69
N GLN A 55 4.51 22.45 -2.52
CA GLN A 55 3.75 22.08 -1.33
C GLN A 55 2.24 22.15 -1.58
N GLU A 56 1.73 23.25 -2.13
CA GLU A 56 0.30 23.39 -2.42
C GLU A 56 -0.20 22.33 -3.41
N GLU A 57 0.57 22.04 -4.47
CA GLU A 57 0.22 20.97 -5.42
C GLU A 57 0.23 19.59 -4.75
N PHE A 58 1.21 19.33 -3.89
CA PHE A 58 1.34 18.08 -3.17
C PHE A 58 0.16 17.84 -2.23
N GLU A 59 -0.18 18.84 -1.42
CA GLU A 59 -1.27 18.78 -0.46
C GLU A 59 -2.64 18.57 -1.14
N LYS A 60 -2.86 19.19 -2.31
CA LYS A 60 -4.06 18.95 -3.13
C LYS A 60 -4.18 17.49 -3.57
N GLU A 61 -3.08 16.88 -4.02
CA GLU A 61 -3.10 15.47 -4.44
C GLU A 61 -3.25 14.52 -3.24
N LEU A 62 -2.55 14.78 -2.12
CA LEU A 62 -2.75 14.03 -0.89
C LEU A 62 -4.22 14.06 -0.47
N LEU A 63 -4.83 15.25 -0.41
CA LEU A 63 -6.23 15.42 -0.05
C LEU A 63 -7.15 14.61 -0.98
N LYS A 64 -6.94 14.70 -2.30
CA LYS A 64 -7.73 13.97 -3.31
C LYS A 64 -7.71 12.46 -3.10
N HIS A 65 -6.56 11.89 -2.73
CA HIS A 65 -6.41 10.46 -2.58
C HIS A 65 -6.82 9.97 -1.19
N TYR A 66 -6.40 10.65 -0.12
CA TYR A 66 -6.74 10.28 1.25
C TYR A 66 -8.21 10.53 1.61
N SER A 67 -8.89 11.47 0.96
CA SER A 67 -10.33 11.71 1.17
C SER A 67 -11.21 10.51 0.79
N LYS A 68 -10.68 9.53 0.05
CA LYS A 68 -11.37 8.26 -0.25
C LYS A 68 -11.41 7.30 0.92
N ARG A 69 -10.49 7.46 1.88
CA ARG A 69 -10.33 6.60 3.07
C ARG A 69 -10.76 7.30 4.36
N PHE A 70 -10.54 8.60 4.43
CA PHE A 70 -10.75 9.40 5.64
C PHE A 70 -11.53 10.68 5.36
N LEU A 71 -12.22 11.18 6.37
CA LEU A 71 -12.75 12.54 6.35
C LEU A 71 -11.62 13.52 6.70
N VAL A 72 -10.79 13.85 5.71
CA VAL A 72 -9.64 14.75 5.88
C VAL A 72 -10.15 16.17 6.13
N GLN A 73 -9.85 16.71 7.30
CA GLN A 73 -10.26 18.06 7.72
C GLN A 73 -9.18 19.10 7.46
N ASP A 74 -7.92 18.68 7.49
CA ASP A 74 -6.76 19.55 7.32
C ASP A 74 -5.54 18.71 6.89
N VAL A 75 -4.60 19.33 6.19
CA VAL A 75 -3.36 18.71 5.71
C VAL A 75 -2.21 19.63 6.10
N LYS A 76 -1.24 19.11 6.85
CA LYS A 76 -0.12 19.89 7.40
C LYS A 76 1.20 19.20 7.14
N ARG A 77 2.19 19.98 6.71
CA ARG A 77 3.58 19.52 6.66
C ARG A 77 4.09 19.27 8.08
N ASN A 78 4.64 18.09 8.31
CA ASN A 78 5.31 17.71 9.55
C ASN A 78 6.81 17.99 9.45
N THR A 79 7.24 19.11 10.04
CA THR A 79 8.65 19.50 10.14
C THR A 79 9.26 19.11 11.49
N TYR A 80 8.46 18.58 12.41
CA TYR A 80 8.91 18.17 13.74
C TYR A 80 9.67 16.84 13.68
N GLN A 81 10.54 16.59 14.66
CA GLN A 81 11.08 15.25 14.87
C GLN A 81 9.93 14.28 15.22
N PRO A 82 10.05 12.97 14.92
CA PRO A 82 9.06 11.99 15.31
C PRO A 82 8.77 12.11 16.81
N THR A 83 7.54 12.48 17.15
CA THR A 83 7.09 12.76 18.52
C THR A 83 5.91 11.84 18.84
N SER A 84 5.52 11.73 20.11
CA SER A 84 4.39 10.90 20.52
C SER A 84 3.05 11.37 19.93
N PRO A 85 2.03 10.50 19.85
CA PRO A 85 0.69 10.86 19.43
C PRO A 85 0.07 12.01 20.22
N VAL A 86 0.42 12.14 21.51
CA VAL A 86 -0.10 13.18 22.41
C VAL A 86 0.22 14.57 21.87
N PHE A 87 1.45 14.80 21.42
CA PHE A 87 1.86 16.08 20.83
C PHE A 87 1.01 16.44 19.62
N TYR A 88 0.80 15.51 18.69
CA TYR A 88 -0.01 15.77 17.50
C TYR A 88 -1.50 15.94 17.82
N GLN A 89 -1.99 15.30 18.87
CA GLN A 89 -3.35 15.46 19.34
C GLN A 89 -3.61 16.87 19.93
N GLU A 90 -2.63 17.48 20.57
CA GLU A 90 -2.69 18.87 21.08
C GLU A 90 -2.75 19.91 19.96
N LEU A 91 -2.24 19.59 18.77
CA LEU A 91 -2.23 20.48 17.60
C LEU A 91 -3.53 20.48 16.79
N ILE A 92 -4.51 19.65 17.19
CA ILE A 92 -5.76 19.43 16.46
C ILE A 92 -6.96 19.47 17.40
N LYS A 93 -8.17 19.46 16.83
CA LYS A 93 -9.40 19.49 17.64
C LYS A 93 -9.63 18.15 18.35
N PRO A 94 -10.26 18.11 19.53
CA PRO A 94 -10.48 16.88 20.30
C PRO A 94 -11.24 15.77 19.57
N ASN A 95 -12.03 16.10 18.53
CA ASN A 95 -12.79 15.15 17.73
C ASN A 95 -12.09 14.70 16.43
N GLN A 96 -10.82 15.07 16.26
CA GLN A 96 -9.99 14.71 15.11
C GLN A 96 -8.87 13.77 15.55
N VAL A 97 -8.39 12.96 14.61
CA VAL A 97 -7.26 12.04 14.84
C VAL A 97 -6.09 12.46 13.95
N PRO A 98 -4.85 12.54 14.47
CA PRO A 98 -3.69 12.79 13.62
C PRO A 98 -3.36 11.55 12.79
N LEU A 99 -3.33 11.69 11.47
CA LEU A 99 -2.86 10.66 10.54
C LEU A 99 -1.46 11.04 10.08
N MET A 100 -0.47 10.24 10.42
CA MET A 100 0.91 10.46 9.98
C MET A 100 1.12 9.78 8.63
N VAL A 101 1.75 10.48 7.68
CA VAL A 101 2.13 9.93 6.38
C VAL A 101 3.58 10.31 6.10
N GLN A 102 4.44 9.32 5.87
CA GLN A 102 5.85 9.57 5.58
C GLN A 102 6.19 8.98 4.21
N ILE A 103 6.82 9.80 3.36
CA ILE A 103 7.24 9.39 2.01
C ILE A 103 8.71 9.71 1.83
N GLU A 104 9.49 8.69 1.45
CA GLU A 104 10.92 8.78 1.23
C GLU A 104 11.30 8.25 -0.15
N LEU A 105 12.30 8.89 -0.77
CA LEU A 105 12.91 8.42 -2.01
C LEU A 105 14.01 7.43 -1.64
N ALA A 106 13.81 6.16 -1.99
CA ALA A 106 14.70 5.04 -1.67
C ALA A 106 15.66 4.70 -2.84
N GLY A 107 15.92 5.66 -3.72
CA GLY A 107 16.84 5.53 -4.86
C GLY A 107 16.15 5.37 -6.20
N GLU A 108 16.97 5.18 -7.24
CA GLU A 108 16.54 5.05 -8.63
C GLU A 108 16.89 3.67 -9.17
N THR A 109 16.10 3.19 -10.11
CA THR A 109 16.35 1.94 -10.83
C THR A 109 15.82 2.04 -12.26
N THR A 110 15.95 0.96 -13.04
CA THR A 110 15.42 0.88 -14.39
C THR A 110 14.49 -0.32 -14.49
N THR A 111 13.30 -0.11 -15.01
CA THR A 111 12.36 -1.19 -15.35
C THR A 111 12.48 -1.55 -16.81
N SER A 112 12.50 -2.85 -17.13
CA SER A 112 12.48 -3.36 -18.50
C SER A 112 11.10 -3.90 -18.89
N THR A 113 10.66 -3.65 -20.12
CA THR A 113 9.45 -4.26 -20.69
C THR A 113 9.77 -4.91 -22.03
N ASN A 114 9.36 -6.16 -22.19
CA ASN A 114 9.57 -6.91 -23.43
C ASN A 114 8.39 -6.70 -24.38
N TYR A 115 8.70 -6.35 -25.63
CA TYR A 115 7.76 -6.23 -26.72
C TYR A 115 8.02 -7.33 -27.72
N GLN A 116 6.94 -7.84 -28.31
CA GLN A 116 7.01 -8.80 -29.39
C GLN A 116 6.06 -8.34 -30.49
N ASN A 117 6.56 -8.27 -31.73
CA ASN A 117 5.72 -7.95 -32.88
C ASN A 117 4.97 -9.19 -33.40
N ALA A 118 4.07 -8.99 -34.37
CA ALA A 118 3.28 -10.07 -34.97
C ALA A 118 4.12 -11.16 -35.69
N TYR A 119 5.38 -10.85 -36.03
CA TYR A 119 6.32 -11.78 -36.66
C TYR A 119 7.25 -12.48 -35.66
N GLY A 120 7.05 -12.28 -34.36
CA GLY A 120 7.83 -12.91 -33.29
C GLY A 120 9.18 -12.23 -32.98
N ALA A 121 9.51 -11.10 -33.63
CA ALA A 121 10.71 -10.35 -33.26
C ALA A 121 10.50 -9.67 -31.91
N GLN A 122 11.48 -9.84 -31.02
CA GLN A 122 11.45 -9.34 -29.66
C GLN A 122 12.38 -8.13 -29.50
N ALA A 123 11.94 -7.15 -28.73
CA ALA A 123 12.74 -6.00 -28.34
C ALA A 123 12.43 -5.60 -26.90
N THR A 124 13.42 -5.11 -26.17
CA THR A 124 13.28 -4.72 -24.77
C THR A 124 13.38 -3.20 -24.64
N GLY A 125 12.36 -2.61 -24.03
CA GLY A 125 12.37 -1.21 -23.62
C GLY A 125 12.89 -1.05 -22.20
N TYR A 126 13.59 0.04 -21.95
CA TYR A 126 14.06 0.42 -20.62
C TYR A 126 13.48 1.77 -20.24
N ALA A 127 12.93 1.89 -19.03
CA ALA A 127 12.39 3.12 -18.49
C ALA A 127 12.95 3.41 -17.09
N PRO A 128 13.29 4.68 -16.79
CA PRO A 128 13.74 5.08 -15.47
C PRO A 128 12.60 4.91 -14.46
N ALA A 129 12.95 4.45 -13.26
CA ALA A 129 12.01 4.17 -12.19
C ALA A 129 12.53 4.69 -10.86
N ILE A 130 11.62 5.10 -9.99
CA ILE A 130 11.96 5.62 -8.66
C ILE A 130 11.45 4.63 -7.61
N ASN A 131 12.32 4.30 -6.67
CA ASN A 131 11.96 3.52 -5.49
C ASN A 131 11.41 4.48 -4.43
N VAL A 132 10.19 4.24 -3.97
CA VAL A 132 9.50 5.08 -2.99
C VAL A 132 9.11 4.23 -1.80
N HIS A 133 9.48 4.68 -0.61
CA HIS A 133 9.04 4.12 0.66
C HIS A 133 7.89 4.97 1.21
N LEU A 134 6.78 4.33 1.53
CA LEU A 134 5.61 4.96 2.12
C LEU A 134 5.24 4.25 3.41
N SER A 135 5.04 5.01 4.48
CA SER A 135 4.47 4.51 5.72
C SER A 135 3.36 5.43 6.22
N GLU A 136 2.39 4.83 6.90
CA GLU A 136 1.27 5.53 7.52
C GLU A 136 1.22 5.17 9.00
N ALA A 137 0.78 6.10 9.86
CA ALA A 137 0.62 5.81 11.27
C ALA A 137 -0.62 6.48 11.86
N LEU A 138 -1.31 5.77 12.75
CA LEU A 138 -2.43 6.28 13.53
C LEU A 138 -2.21 6.02 15.03
N PRO A 139 -2.65 6.91 15.92
CA PRO A 139 -2.57 6.67 17.35
C PRO A 139 -3.32 5.39 17.72
N ARG A 140 -2.70 4.57 18.57
CA ARG A 140 -3.37 3.45 19.22
C ARG A 140 -4.37 4.00 20.24
N ALA A 141 -5.55 3.40 20.32
CA ALA A 141 -6.56 3.75 21.31
C ALA A 141 -5.97 3.61 22.73
N ASN A 142 -6.14 4.65 23.54
CA ASN A 142 -5.70 4.69 24.95
C ASN A 142 -4.20 4.43 25.16
N SER A 143 -3.35 4.67 24.17
CA SER A 143 -1.90 4.51 24.27
C SER A 143 -1.15 5.76 23.80
N LYS A 144 0.13 5.85 24.17
CA LYS A 144 1.07 6.90 23.74
C LYS A 144 1.87 6.46 22.51
N GLU A 145 1.40 5.45 21.80
CA GLU A 145 2.10 4.85 20.67
C GLU A 145 1.30 5.00 19.38
N PHE A 146 2.02 5.06 18.27
CA PHE A 146 1.45 4.93 16.94
C PHE A 146 1.42 3.46 16.53
N VAL A 147 0.34 3.04 15.87
CA VAL A 147 0.33 1.82 15.07
C VAL A 147 0.71 2.20 13.65
N ASN A 148 1.76 1.56 13.14
CA ASN A 148 2.32 1.86 11.82
C ASN A 148 1.87 0.82 10.79
N VAL A 149 1.64 1.29 9.57
CA VAL A 149 1.50 0.47 8.37
C VAL A 149 2.65 0.86 7.45
N ASP A 150 3.60 -0.06 7.29
CA ASP A 150 4.69 0.09 6.34
C ASP A 150 4.33 -0.62 5.03
N TYR A 151 4.30 0.14 3.92
CA TYR A 151 4.03 -0.41 2.59
C TYR A 151 5.29 -0.96 1.91
N GLY A 152 6.44 -0.85 2.56
CA GLY A 152 7.76 -1.21 2.05
C GLY A 152 8.24 -0.26 0.95
N ILE A 153 9.41 -0.58 0.40
CA ILE A 153 9.97 0.11 -0.77
C ILE A 153 9.34 -0.47 -2.04
N LYS A 154 8.67 0.37 -2.82
CA LYS A 154 8.06 -0.01 -4.10
C LYS A 154 8.66 0.78 -5.25
N THR A 155 8.85 0.11 -6.38
CA THR A 155 9.38 0.72 -7.60
C THR A 155 8.24 1.21 -8.49
N TYR A 156 8.32 2.48 -8.90
CA TYR A 156 7.35 3.12 -9.78
C TYR A 156 8.02 3.62 -11.04
N SER A 157 7.41 3.33 -12.19
CA SER A 157 7.91 3.71 -13.51
C SER A 157 6.74 4.12 -14.40
N SER A 158 6.98 5.09 -15.29
CA SER A 158 6.02 5.42 -16.36
C SER A 158 6.02 4.37 -17.49
N GLY A 159 6.98 3.45 -17.46
CA GLY A 159 7.12 2.37 -18.44
C GLY A 159 7.61 2.86 -19.80
N THR A 160 7.59 1.95 -20.76
CA THR A 160 7.91 2.23 -22.15
C THR A 160 6.67 2.07 -23.03
N PHE A 161 6.75 2.57 -24.26
CA PHE A 161 5.77 2.29 -25.31
C PHE A 161 6.50 2.06 -26.64
N ALA A 162 5.93 1.21 -27.49
CA ALA A 162 6.45 0.95 -28.82
C ALA A 162 5.73 1.83 -29.85
N LEU A 163 6.49 2.47 -30.74
CA LEU A 163 5.95 3.20 -31.89
C LEU A 163 6.79 2.84 -33.13
N GLY A 164 6.15 2.15 -34.08
CA GLY A 164 6.84 1.57 -35.23
C GLY A 164 7.80 0.45 -34.79
N MET A 165 9.06 0.53 -35.21
CA MET A 165 10.11 -0.42 -34.85
C MET A 165 10.92 -0.02 -33.61
N ASN A 166 10.61 1.13 -33.01
CA ASN A 166 11.38 1.69 -31.89
C ASN A 166 10.56 1.65 -30.58
N ILE A 167 11.28 1.59 -29.46
CA ILE A 167 10.71 1.63 -28.11
C ILE A 167 11.20 2.88 -27.40
N TYR A 168 10.27 3.62 -26.79
CA TYR A 168 10.55 4.87 -26.11
C TYR A 168 10.10 4.79 -24.66
N ALA A 169 10.82 5.45 -23.76
CA ALA A 169 10.36 5.66 -22.39
C ALA A 169 9.22 6.69 -22.39
N ALA A 170 8.13 6.39 -21.66
CA ALA A 170 6.97 7.28 -21.56
C ALA A 170 7.29 8.59 -20.82
N GLN A 171 8.29 8.56 -19.94
CA GLN A 171 8.80 9.73 -19.25
C GLN A 171 10.32 9.63 -19.13
N THR A 172 11.02 10.69 -19.55
CA THR A 172 12.48 10.81 -19.46
C THR A 172 12.91 11.99 -18.58
N ASP A 173 12.02 12.94 -18.30
CA ASP A 173 12.27 14.05 -17.37
C ASP A 173 12.36 13.49 -15.93
N PRO A 174 13.53 13.57 -15.26
CA PRO A 174 13.72 13.02 -13.92
C PRO A 174 12.76 13.62 -12.89
N ARG A 175 12.49 14.93 -12.98
CA ARG A 175 11.61 15.65 -12.07
C ARG A 175 10.17 15.16 -12.21
N LYS A 176 9.67 15.04 -13.45
CA LYS A 176 8.33 14.45 -13.70
C LYS A 176 8.25 13.00 -13.27
N ASN A 177 9.35 12.25 -13.40
CA ASN A 177 9.39 10.86 -12.94
C ASN A 177 9.22 10.74 -11.43
N VAL A 178 9.93 11.57 -10.64
CA VAL A 178 9.76 11.66 -9.19
C VAL A 178 8.33 12.07 -8.83
N LYS A 179 7.81 13.14 -9.45
CA LYS A 179 6.42 13.62 -9.24
C LYS A 179 5.40 12.50 -9.43
N ASN A 180 5.49 11.79 -10.55
CA ASN A 180 4.55 10.73 -10.90
C ASN A 180 4.70 9.49 -10.01
N SER A 181 5.94 9.14 -9.64
CA SER A 181 6.23 7.98 -8.79
C SER A 181 5.71 8.18 -7.36
N VAL A 182 5.92 9.36 -6.79
CA VAL A 182 5.37 9.71 -5.47
C VAL A 182 3.84 9.76 -5.51
N ARG A 183 3.24 10.30 -6.58
CA ARG A 183 1.79 10.28 -6.76
C ARG A 183 1.23 8.86 -6.87
N ALA A 184 1.93 7.98 -7.57
CA ALA A 184 1.55 6.58 -7.67
C ALA A 184 1.62 5.85 -6.32
N SER A 185 2.61 6.16 -5.47
CA SER A 185 2.79 5.49 -4.18
C SER A 185 1.60 5.70 -3.24
N PHE A 186 1.22 6.95 -2.98
CA PHE A 186 0.07 7.22 -2.11
C PHE A 186 -1.27 6.91 -2.80
N ARG A 187 -1.35 6.98 -4.14
CA ARG A 187 -2.55 6.52 -4.85
C ARG A 187 -2.80 5.04 -4.60
N ASP A 188 -1.75 4.22 -4.69
CA ASP A 188 -1.86 2.78 -4.54
C ASP A 188 -2.15 2.40 -3.08
N ALA A 189 -1.55 3.10 -2.10
CA ALA A 189 -1.95 2.97 -0.69
C ALA A 189 -3.40 3.41 -0.45
N CYS A 190 -3.89 4.41 -1.17
CA CYS A 190 -5.28 4.86 -1.09
C CYS A 190 -6.26 4.06 -1.96
N LYS A 191 -5.86 2.91 -2.51
CA LYS A 191 -6.74 2.01 -3.26
C LYS A 191 -7.05 0.76 -2.44
N LEU A 192 -8.30 0.31 -2.48
CA LEU A 192 -8.69 -0.98 -1.89
C LEU A 192 -8.23 -2.11 -2.80
N ASN A 193 -7.59 -3.13 -2.23
CA ASN A 193 -7.19 -4.32 -2.99
C ASN A 193 -8.37 -5.27 -3.20
N GLU A 194 -9.06 -5.09 -4.31
CA GLU A 194 -10.20 -5.92 -4.73
C GLU A 194 -9.79 -7.31 -5.26
N GLN A 195 -8.50 -7.58 -5.44
CA GLN A 195 -8.03 -8.88 -5.93
C GLN A 195 -8.04 -9.97 -4.86
N ILE A 196 -8.19 -9.60 -3.58
CA ILE A 196 -8.29 -10.56 -2.49
C ILE A 196 -9.67 -11.23 -2.57
N ASN A 197 -9.67 -12.52 -2.91
CA ASN A 197 -10.90 -13.29 -2.93
C ASN A 197 -11.36 -13.60 -1.51
N LYS A 198 -12.36 -12.85 -1.03
CA LYS A 198 -12.95 -13.01 0.31
C LYS A 198 -13.50 -14.42 0.62
N PHE A 199 -13.84 -15.21 -0.39
CA PHE A 199 -14.34 -16.58 -0.20
C PHE A 199 -13.22 -17.59 -0.02
N VAL A 200 -12.01 -17.25 -0.45
CA VAL A 200 -10.80 -18.10 -0.33
C VAL A 200 -9.92 -17.63 0.83
N ASP A 201 -9.77 -16.33 1.02
CA ASP A 201 -9.00 -15.71 2.11
C ASP A 201 -9.86 -14.63 2.82
N PRO A 202 -10.86 -15.04 3.64
CA PRO A 202 -11.73 -14.10 4.34
C PRO A 202 -10.95 -13.20 5.32
N MET A 203 -9.96 -13.76 6.02
CA MET A 203 -9.14 -13.00 6.96
C MET A 203 -8.23 -11.99 6.24
N GLY A 204 -7.68 -12.33 5.08
CA GLY A 204 -6.95 -11.38 4.23
C GLY A 204 -7.83 -10.23 3.75
N ALA A 205 -9.08 -10.51 3.38
CA ALA A 205 -10.03 -9.47 3.01
C ALA A 205 -10.36 -8.53 4.19
N GLU A 206 -10.48 -9.09 5.41
CA GLU A 206 -10.68 -8.27 6.61
C GLU A 206 -9.46 -7.41 6.98
N ILE A 207 -8.25 -7.95 6.85
CA ILE A 207 -7.00 -7.21 7.06
C ILE A 207 -6.93 -6.03 6.09
N GLU A 208 -7.22 -6.25 4.81
CA GLU A 208 -7.22 -5.20 3.80
C GLU A 208 -8.30 -4.15 4.07
N MET A 209 -9.49 -4.56 4.49
CA MET A 209 -10.55 -3.61 4.87
C MET A 209 -10.16 -2.78 6.11
N ALA A 210 -9.53 -3.40 7.11
CA ALA A 210 -9.02 -2.71 8.29
C ALA A 210 -7.93 -1.70 7.93
N ARG A 211 -6.99 -2.06 7.05
CA ARG A 211 -5.97 -1.15 6.49
C ARG A 211 -6.62 0.02 5.72
N PHE A 212 -7.54 -0.28 4.81
CA PHE A 212 -8.17 0.74 3.96
C PHE A 212 -8.99 1.74 4.81
N SER A 213 -9.79 1.24 5.75
CA SER A 213 -10.60 2.06 6.66
C SER A 213 -9.81 2.77 7.77
N GLY A 214 -8.51 2.48 7.89
CA GLY A 214 -7.64 3.06 8.92
C GLY A 214 -7.89 2.54 10.34
N ASN A 215 -8.35 1.30 10.46
CA ASN A 215 -8.37 0.56 11.73
C ASN A 215 -7.09 -0.30 11.84
N PHE A 216 -5.96 0.37 12.06
CA PHE A 216 -4.64 -0.27 12.05
C PHE A 216 -4.44 -1.23 13.23
N GLU A 217 -5.07 -0.98 14.37
CA GLU A 217 -5.07 -1.92 15.51
C GLU A 217 -5.74 -3.24 15.14
N LYS A 218 -6.97 -3.19 14.61
CA LYS A 218 -7.64 -4.41 14.13
C LYS A 218 -6.82 -5.12 13.05
N MET A 219 -6.18 -4.36 12.16
CA MET A 219 -5.32 -4.92 11.12
C MET A 219 -4.13 -5.69 11.74
N GLU A 220 -3.42 -5.09 12.69
CA GLU A 220 -2.29 -5.71 13.40
C GLU A 220 -2.74 -6.97 14.17
N GLU A 221 -3.87 -6.90 14.88
CA GLU A 221 -4.45 -8.04 15.60
C GLU A 221 -4.79 -9.21 14.65
N LEU A 222 -5.47 -8.92 13.54
CA LEU A 222 -5.82 -9.94 12.54
C LEU A 222 -4.57 -10.50 11.84
N GLN A 223 -3.56 -9.69 11.59
CA GLN A 223 -2.28 -10.16 11.06
C GLN A 223 -1.59 -11.08 12.07
N ALA A 224 -1.54 -10.70 13.35
CA ALA A 224 -0.98 -11.54 14.41
C ALA A 224 -1.71 -12.88 14.49
N GLN A 225 -3.06 -12.89 14.41
CA GLN A 225 -3.85 -14.13 14.37
C GLN A 225 -3.56 -14.96 13.11
N LYS A 226 -3.48 -14.32 11.94
CA LYS A 226 -3.20 -14.99 10.65
C LYS A 226 -1.85 -15.68 10.66
N TYR A 227 -0.83 -15.04 11.21
CA TYR A 227 0.54 -15.54 11.21
C TYR A 227 0.92 -16.29 12.49
N ALA A 228 0.13 -16.27 13.56
CA ALA A 228 0.43 -16.99 14.80
C ALA A 228 0.72 -18.49 14.60
N PRO A 229 -0.07 -19.27 13.81
CA PRO A 229 0.25 -20.67 13.57
C PRO A 229 1.59 -20.85 12.84
N ALA A 230 1.89 -19.95 11.90
CA ALA A 230 3.13 -19.96 11.15
C ALA A 230 4.34 -19.65 12.04
N LEU A 231 4.21 -18.64 12.91
CA LEU A 231 5.23 -18.25 13.87
C LEU A 231 5.48 -19.36 14.89
N ALA A 232 4.43 -19.98 15.42
CA ALA A 232 4.55 -21.12 16.34
C ALA A 232 5.29 -22.30 15.69
N GLU A 233 5.04 -22.57 14.40
CA GLU A 233 5.75 -23.60 13.65
C GLU A 233 7.23 -23.24 13.44
N ILE A 234 7.53 -21.97 13.13
CA ILE A 234 8.90 -21.48 13.02
C ILE A 234 9.64 -21.59 14.36
N GLU A 235 8.99 -21.25 15.47
CA GLU A 235 9.54 -21.39 16.82
C GLU A 235 9.79 -22.85 17.18
N ARG A 236 8.83 -23.74 16.88
CA ARG A 236 8.98 -25.19 17.10
C ARG A 236 10.16 -25.76 16.30
N PHE A 237 10.28 -25.36 15.03
CA PHE A 237 11.40 -25.75 14.19
C PHE A 237 12.73 -25.21 14.71
N THR A 238 12.75 -23.96 15.17
CA THR A 238 13.94 -23.33 15.77
C THR A 238 14.37 -24.07 17.04
N ALA A 239 13.43 -24.42 17.92
CA ALA A 239 13.70 -25.22 19.11
C ALA A 239 14.23 -26.61 18.75
N TRP A 240 13.66 -27.27 17.73
CA TRP A 240 14.14 -28.55 17.23
C TRP A 240 15.57 -28.46 16.66
N CYS A 241 15.90 -27.39 15.93
CA CYS A 241 17.26 -27.15 15.43
C CYS A 241 18.26 -26.93 16.57
N ASN A 242 17.85 -26.23 17.63
CA ASN A 242 18.71 -25.93 18.77
C ASN A 242 18.91 -27.12 19.73
N ALA A 243 18.09 -28.17 19.61
CA ALA A 243 18.19 -29.36 20.45
C ALA A 243 19.40 -30.26 20.12
N ASP A 244 20.03 -30.09 18.95
CA ASP A 244 21.13 -30.95 18.48
C ASP A 244 22.07 -30.16 17.56
N GLU A 245 23.39 -30.27 17.78
CA GLU A 245 24.38 -29.58 16.97
C GLU A 245 24.35 -29.94 15.49
N THR A 246 23.97 -31.18 15.16
CA THR A 246 23.86 -31.63 13.76
C THR A 246 22.72 -30.94 13.00
N LYS A 247 21.76 -30.34 13.70
CA LYS A 247 20.58 -29.67 13.13
C LYS A 247 20.72 -28.16 13.01
N LYS A 248 21.77 -27.56 13.59
CA LYS A 248 22.03 -26.12 13.52
C LYS A 248 22.24 -25.60 12.09
N SER A 249 22.70 -26.45 11.16
CA SER A 249 22.83 -26.11 9.74
C SER A 249 21.47 -25.73 9.12
N PHE A 250 20.38 -26.37 9.53
CA PHE A 250 19.05 -26.05 9.03
C PHE A 250 18.54 -24.70 9.54
N LEU A 251 19.00 -24.25 10.72
CA LEU A 251 18.68 -22.93 11.28
C LEU A 251 19.37 -21.81 10.49
N GLN A 252 20.60 -22.02 10.01
CA GLN A 252 21.26 -21.08 9.11
C GLN A 252 20.46 -20.89 7.83
N GLY A 253 19.97 -21.99 7.23
CA GLY A 253 19.08 -21.94 6.06
C GLY A 253 17.82 -21.11 6.31
N LEU A 254 17.16 -21.30 7.46
CA LEU A 254 15.99 -20.53 7.87
C LEU A 254 16.29 -19.04 8.07
N GLY A 255 17.48 -18.73 8.62
CA GLY A 255 17.94 -17.36 8.90
C GLY A 255 18.24 -16.54 7.64
N MET A 256 18.50 -17.19 6.50
CA MET A 256 18.69 -16.51 5.21
C MET A 256 17.38 -16.06 4.54
N LEU A 257 16.22 -16.51 5.06
CA LEU A 257 14.91 -16.20 4.49
C LEU A 257 14.31 -14.98 5.20
N SER A 258 13.71 -14.09 4.41
CA SER A 258 13.25 -12.78 4.91
C SER A 258 11.76 -12.76 5.28
N THR A 259 10.91 -13.54 4.61
CA THR A 259 9.45 -13.55 4.88
C THR A 259 9.00 -14.79 5.66
N ILE A 260 7.84 -14.68 6.33
CA ILE A 260 7.23 -15.79 7.08
C ILE A 260 6.85 -16.93 6.12
N GLU A 261 6.33 -16.61 4.94
CA GLU A 261 5.93 -17.58 3.93
C GLU A 261 7.13 -18.37 3.38
N GLN A 262 8.26 -17.69 3.13
CA GLN A 262 9.50 -18.34 2.71
C GLN A 262 10.00 -19.32 3.77
N LYS A 263 10.03 -18.88 5.04
CA LYS A 263 10.43 -19.71 6.16
C LYS A 263 9.54 -20.94 6.30
N LEU A 264 8.22 -20.77 6.16
CA LEU A 264 7.28 -21.89 6.17
C LEU A 264 7.47 -22.85 5.00
N ALA A 265 7.68 -22.34 3.78
CA ALA A 265 7.92 -23.18 2.61
C ALA A 265 9.16 -24.07 2.81
N TYR A 266 10.23 -23.49 3.33
CA TYR A 266 11.45 -24.22 3.70
C TYR A 266 11.19 -25.30 4.76
N ILE A 267 10.48 -24.97 5.84
CA ILE A 267 10.11 -25.94 6.88
C ILE A 267 9.26 -27.08 6.28
N ASN A 268 8.27 -26.76 5.46
CA ASN A 268 7.39 -27.73 4.81
C ASN A 268 8.15 -28.65 3.84
N GLN A 269 9.17 -28.13 3.15
CA GLN A 269 10.07 -28.93 2.33
C GLN A 269 10.89 -29.91 3.18
N LEU A 270 11.41 -29.48 4.33
CA LEU A 270 12.11 -30.39 5.24
C LEU A 270 11.18 -31.46 5.83
N LYS A 271 9.90 -31.13 6.05
CA LYS A 271 8.87 -32.11 6.41
C LYS A 271 8.62 -33.13 5.31
N SER A 272 8.47 -32.68 4.06
CA SER A 272 8.22 -33.60 2.93
C SER A 272 9.42 -34.51 2.63
N MET A 273 10.64 -34.03 2.90
CA MET A 273 11.86 -34.82 2.81
C MET A 273 12.10 -35.74 4.02
N GLY A 274 11.26 -35.65 5.06
CA GLY A 274 11.33 -36.49 6.25
C GLY A 274 12.41 -36.11 7.27
N TYR A 275 13.08 -34.96 7.09
CA TYR A 275 14.12 -34.47 8.00
C TYR A 275 13.54 -33.86 9.28
N TYR A 276 12.33 -33.29 9.20
CA TYR A 276 11.63 -32.63 10.31
C TYR A 276 10.19 -33.13 10.38
N LYS A 277 9.60 -33.23 11.58
CA LYS A 277 8.24 -33.73 11.80
C LYS A 277 7.46 -32.78 12.70
#